data_AF-A0A1Q3P6N2-F1
#
_entry.id   AF-A0A1Q3P6N2-F1
#
_cell.length_a   1.000
_cell.length_b   1.000
_cell.length_c   1.000
_cell.angle_alpha   90.00
_cell.angle_beta   90.00
_cell.angle_gamma   90.00
#
_symmetry.space_group_name_H-M   'P 1'
#
loop_
_entity.id
_entity.type
_entity.pdbx_description
1 polymer ?
#
loop_
_entity_poly.entity_id
_entity_poly.type
_entity_poly.pdbx_seq_one_letter_code
_entity_poly.pdbx_strand_id
1 'polypeptide(L)'
;MESKRFTGREGRLISASEAQELTTPHQKRERYFTDKGENYVKAEFFGIHTFNELIKLHGENCVGFRVYYGLRDEEEDNDSKAERSKRPTPRLVLVPVDSDGKDIIRTAQLGGLKDMPSQGEAMTGGPLCPRQC
;
A
#
# COMPACT_ATOMS: atom_id res chain seq x y z
N MET A 1 14.69 22.16 19.41
CA MET A 1 14.26 21.94 18.00
C MET A 1 12.75 21.77 18.07
N GLU A 2 11.97 22.67 17.46
CA GLU A 2 10.53 22.44 17.32
C GLU A 2 10.32 21.17 16.50
N SER A 3 9.74 20.14 17.10
CA SER A 3 9.28 18.96 16.38
C SER A 3 8.21 19.42 15.40
N LYS A 4 8.57 19.43 14.11
CA LYS A 4 7.67 19.86 13.04
C LYS A 4 6.51 18.86 12.95
N ARG A 5 5.33 19.25 13.48
CA ARG A 5 4.12 18.42 13.45
C ARG A 5 3.60 18.28 12.02
N PHE A 6 3.03 17.12 11.71
CA PHE A 6 2.38 16.87 10.43
C PHE A 6 1.02 17.56 10.43
N THR A 7 0.68 18.16 9.29
CA THR A 7 -0.47 19.05 9.13
C THR A 7 -1.50 18.53 8.15
N GLY A 8 -1.19 17.46 7.42
CA GLY A 8 -1.99 16.94 6.31
C GLY A 8 -1.85 17.76 5.03
N ARG A 9 -0.94 18.73 5.00
CA ARG A 9 -0.62 19.56 3.82
C ARG A 9 0.70 19.19 3.17
N GLU A 10 1.33 18.12 3.66
CA GLU A 10 2.59 17.61 3.14
C GLU A 10 2.40 17.02 1.73
N GLY A 11 3.44 17.14 0.91
CA GLY A 11 3.42 16.76 -0.50
C GLY A 11 3.13 17.93 -1.44
N ARG A 12 3.00 17.63 -2.74
CA ARG A 12 2.65 18.61 -3.77
C ARG A 12 1.86 17.94 -4.88
N LEU A 13 0.95 18.70 -5.50
CA LEU A 13 0.34 18.29 -6.76
C LEU A 13 1.37 18.41 -7.87
N ILE A 14 1.40 17.41 -8.76
CA ILE A 14 2.26 17.37 -9.94
C ILE A 14 1.39 17.31 -11.19
N SER A 15 1.94 17.68 -12.35
CA SER A 15 1.22 17.56 -13.61
C SER A 15 1.06 16.10 -14.03
N ALA A 16 0.11 15.83 -14.93
CA ALA A 16 -0.06 14.51 -15.53
C ALA A 16 1.21 14.04 -16.28
N SER A 17 1.93 14.96 -16.93
CA SER A 17 3.18 14.66 -17.62
C SER A 17 4.28 14.26 -16.64
N GLU A 18 4.42 14.97 -15.52
CA GLU A 18 5.39 14.64 -14.46
C GLU A 18 5.06 13.28 -13.83
N ALA A 19 3.78 12.99 -13.58
CA ALA A 19 3.35 11.68 -13.10
C ALA A 19 3.69 10.54 -14.08
N GLN A 20 3.50 10.78 -15.38
CA GLN A 20 3.86 9.81 -16.43
C GLN A 20 5.38 9.58 -16.50
N GLU A 21 6.18 10.64 -16.42
CA GLU A 21 7.65 10.56 -16.43
C GLU A 21 8.17 9.78 -15.23
N LEU A 22 7.60 10.00 -14.03
CA LEU A 22 7.99 9.29 -12.81
C LEU A 22 7.61 7.79 -12.84
N THR A 23 6.51 7.44 -13.51
CA THR A 23 6.00 6.05 -13.54
C THR A 23 6.56 5.22 -14.71
N THR A 24 6.98 5.85 -15.80
CA THR A 24 7.51 5.17 -17.00
C THR A 24 8.72 4.26 -16.74
N PRO A 25 9.75 4.65 -15.94
CA PRO A 25 10.88 3.77 -15.66
C PRO A 25 10.49 2.47 -14.97
N HIS A 26 9.47 2.51 -14.10
CA HIS A 26 8.93 1.33 -13.45
C HIS A 26 8.28 0.39 -14.47
N GLN A 27 7.46 0.94 -15.38
CA GLN A 27 6.81 0.19 -16.45
C GLN A 27 7.81 -0.55 -17.37
N LYS A 28 8.96 0.07 -17.67
CA LYS A 28 10.00 -0.55 -18.51
C LYS A 28 10.70 -1.74 -17.85
N ARG A 29 10.60 -1.90 -16.52
CA ARG A 29 11.20 -3.02 -15.77
C ARG A 29 10.33 -4.27 -15.74
N GLU A 30 9.09 -4.20 -16.22
CA GLU A 30 8.17 -5.36 -16.29
C GLU A 30 8.86 -6.58 -16.91
N ARG A 31 9.45 -6.44 -18.10
CA ARG A 31 10.16 -7.54 -18.80
C ARG A 31 11.29 -8.13 -17.96
N TYR A 32 12.04 -7.31 -17.23
CA TYR A 32 13.13 -7.78 -16.39
C TYR A 32 12.65 -8.68 -15.24
N PHE A 33 11.54 -8.32 -14.61
CA PHE A 33 10.94 -9.13 -13.55
C PHE A 33 10.33 -10.41 -14.11
N THR A 34 9.62 -10.31 -15.24
CA THR A 34 9.06 -11.48 -15.94
C THR A 34 10.15 -12.47 -16.36
N ASP A 35 11.26 -12.00 -16.95
CA ASP A 35 12.38 -12.85 -17.38
C ASP A 35 13.06 -13.58 -16.21
N LYS A 36 12.99 -13.01 -15.01
CA LYS A 36 13.50 -13.60 -13.76
C LYS A 36 12.49 -14.50 -13.05
N GLY A 37 11.25 -14.59 -13.54
CA GLY A 37 10.16 -15.27 -12.84
C GLY A 37 9.71 -14.55 -11.56
N GLU A 38 10.01 -13.26 -11.39
CA GLU A 38 9.54 -12.48 -10.25
C GLU A 38 8.14 -11.93 -10.53
N ASN A 39 7.29 -11.86 -9.49
CA ASN A 39 5.99 -11.22 -9.61
C ASN A 39 6.16 -9.70 -9.71
N TYR A 40 5.43 -9.10 -10.64
CA TYR A 40 5.51 -7.68 -10.92
C TYR A 40 4.17 -6.99 -10.76
N VAL A 41 4.13 -5.95 -9.93
CA VAL A 41 2.93 -5.16 -9.64
C VAL A 41 3.18 -3.72 -10.07
N LYS A 42 2.46 -3.23 -11.09
CA LYS A 42 2.59 -1.85 -11.59
C LYS A 42 2.00 -0.84 -10.63
N ALA A 43 0.81 -1.16 -10.12
CA ALA A 43 0.01 -0.32 -9.25
C ALA A 43 -1.03 -1.18 -8.53
N GLU A 44 -1.54 -0.65 -7.42
CA GLU A 44 -2.64 -1.23 -6.65
C GLU A 44 -3.73 -0.19 -6.48
N PHE A 45 -4.96 -0.55 -6.80
CA PHE A 45 -6.10 0.37 -6.73
C PHE A 45 -6.73 0.40 -5.34
N PHE A 46 -6.93 1.60 -4.81
CA PHE A 46 -7.57 1.81 -3.53
C PHE A 46 -8.84 2.66 -3.70
N GLY A 47 -9.99 2.07 -3.35
CA GLY A 47 -11.29 2.72 -3.51
C GLY A 47 -11.50 3.86 -2.53
N ILE A 48 -12.09 4.95 -3.00
CA ILE A 48 -12.37 6.15 -2.18
C ILE A 48 -13.26 5.85 -0.97
N HIS A 49 -14.19 4.89 -1.07
CA HIS A 49 -15.06 4.50 0.04
C HIS A 49 -14.28 3.83 1.18
N THR A 50 -13.36 2.92 0.86
CA THR A 50 -12.49 2.25 1.83
C THR A 50 -11.53 3.24 2.48
N PHE A 51 -11.00 4.21 1.73
CA PHE A 51 -10.26 5.33 2.30
C PHE A 51 -11.07 6.10 3.33
N ASN A 52 -12.30 6.48 2.98
CA ASN A 52 -13.16 7.25 3.89
C ASN A 52 -13.54 6.47 5.15
N GLU A 53 -13.76 5.15 5.04
CA GLU A 53 -13.97 4.29 6.19
C GLU A 53 -12.75 4.28 7.11
N LEU A 54 -11.55 4.13 6.54
CA LEU A 54 -10.30 4.15 7.29
C LEU A 54 -10.08 5.50 8.00
N ILE A 55 -10.35 6.64 7.34
CA ILE A 55 -10.28 7.97 7.97
C ILE A 55 -11.27 8.05 9.14
N LYS A 56 -12.52 7.61 8.95
CA LYS A 56 -13.57 7.65 9.99
C LYS A 56 -13.20 6.84 11.23
N LEU A 57 -12.51 5.71 11.08
CA LEU A 57 -12.06 4.89 12.21
C LEU A 57 -11.07 5.63 13.12
N HIS A 58 -10.26 6.52 12.56
CA HIS A 58 -9.23 7.25 13.30
C HIS A 58 -9.61 8.70 13.64
N GLY A 59 -10.67 9.23 13.04
CA GLY A 59 -11.20 10.57 13.31
C GLY A 59 -10.17 11.68 13.04
N GLU A 60 -10.17 12.70 13.89
CA GLU A 60 -9.27 13.86 13.78
C GLU A 60 -7.79 13.52 14.02
N ASN A 61 -7.50 12.35 14.57
CA ASN A 61 -6.12 11.94 14.80
C ASN A 61 -5.39 11.56 13.50
N CYS A 62 -6.12 11.21 12.44
CA CYS A 62 -5.52 10.89 11.14
C CYS A 62 -5.29 12.17 10.33
N VAL A 63 -4.03 12.60 10.23
CA VAL A 63 -3.64 13.78 9.44
C VAL A 63 -3.18 13.41 8.02
N GLY A 64 -2.91 12.13 7.75
CA GLY A 64 -2.48 11.67 6.43
C GLY A 64 -2.21 10.17 6.39
N PHE A 65 -1.60 9.71 5.30
CA PHE A 65 -1.25 8.32 5.10
C PHE A 65 0.22 8.16 4.74
N ARG A 66 0.82 7.08 5.23
CA ARG A 66 2.10 6.57 4.76
C ARG A 66 1.85 5.33 3.93
N VAL A 67 2.57 5.22 2.82
CA VAL A 67 2.51 4.05 1.93
C VAL A 67 3.77 3.23 2.13
N TYR A 68 3.61 1.97 2.51
CA TYR A 68 4.70 1.01 2.67
C TYR A 68 4.67 -0.04 1.56
N TYR A 69 5.85 -0.55 1.22
CA TYR A 69 5.99 -1.78 0.44
C TYR A 69 5.98 -2.97 1.39
N GLY A 70 5.00 -3.84 1.24
CA GLY A 70 4.93 -5.17 1.85
C GLY A 70 5.23 -6.28 0.86
N LEU A 71 5.53 -7.48 1.35
CA LEU A 71 5.61 -8.69 0.55
C LEU A 71 4.51 -9.65 1.01
N ARG A 72 3.80 -10.24 0.06
CA ARG A 72 2.81 -11.29 0.30
C ARG A 72 3.08 -12.46 -0.62
N ASP A 73 3.11 -13.66 -0.05
CA ASP A 73 3.23 -14.89 -0.85
C ASP A 73 1.94 -15.12 -1.64
N GLU A 74 2.03 -15.06 -2.97
CA GLU A 74 0.91 -15.28 -3.89
C GLU A 74 1.25 -16.30 -4.97
N GLU A 75 0.21 -16.93 -5.52
CA GLU A 75 0.39 -17.93 -6.57
C GLU A 75 0.98 -17.30 -7.84
N GLU A 76 1.84 -18.07 -8.52
CA GLU A 76 2.53 -17.67 -9.74
C GLU A 76 1.53 -17.29 -10.85
N ASP A 77 1.84 -16.22 -11.60
CA ASP A 77 1.00 -15.65 -12.67
C ASP A 77 1.03 -16.49 -13.97
N ASN A 78 1.42 -17.76 -13.90
CA ASN A 78 1.61 -18.62 -15.06
C ASN A 78 0.51 -19.69 -15.10
N ASP A 79 -0.37 -19.62 -16.11
CA ASP A 79 -1.43 -20.61 -16.42
C ASP A 79 -0.89 -22.03 -16.69
N SER A 80 0.43 -22.21 -16.69
CA SER A 80 1.12 -23.48 -16.82
C SER A 80 0.97 -24.29 -15.53
N LYS A 81 0.25 -25.42 -15.59
CA LYS A 81 -0.03 -26.38 -14.50
C LYS A 81 1.21 -27.12 -13.94
N ALA A 82 2.33 -26.45 -13.70
CA ALA A 82 3.50 -27.02 -13.05
C ALA A 82 3.69 -26.34 -11.69
N GLU A 83 3.36 -27.07 -10.62
CA GLU A 83 3.63 -26.77 -9.21
C GLU A 83 3.33 -25.33 -8.73
N ARG A 84 2.23 -25.18 -8.00
CA ARG A 84 1.79 -23.93 -7.36
C ARG A 84 2.77 -23.48 -6.27
N SER A 85 3.95 -22.98 -6.66
CA SER A 85 4.88 -22.33 -5.76
C SER A 85 4.35 -20.92 -5.46
N LYS A 86 4.09 -20.62 -4.19
CA LYS A 86 3.76 -19.25 -3.78
C LYS A 86 5.05 -18.42 -3.83
N ARG A 87 4.99 -17.25 -4.48
CA ARG A 87 6.13 -16.34 -4.61
C ARG A 87 5.87 -15.02 -3.89
N PRO A 88 6.91 -14.41 -3.30
CA PRO A 88 6.77 -13.11 -2.66
C PRO A 88 6.39 -12.06 -3.71
N THR A 89 5.25 -11.43 -3.49
CA THR A 89 4.65 -10.43 -4.37
C THR A 89 4.61 -9.08 -3.67
N PRO A 90 5.16 -8.02 -4.27
CA PRO A 90 5.07 -6.68 -3.72
C PRO A 90 3.62 -6.21 -3.56
N ARG A 91 3.33 -5.58 -2.43
CA ARG A 91 2.03 -4.99 -2.08
C ARG A 91 2.20 -3.60 -1.51
N LEU A 92 1.23 -2.72 -1.74
CA LEU A 92 1.16 -1.44 -1.07
C LEU A 92 0.29 -1.57 0.19
N VAL A 93 0.77 -1.00 1.28
CA VAL A 93 0.04 -0.93 2.54
C VAL A 93 -0.10 0.53 2.95
N LEU A 94 -1.33 1.02 3.04
CA LEU A 94 -1.65 2.38 3.45
C LEU A 94 -1.94 2.39 4.94
N VAL A 95 -1.15 3.18 5.67
CA VAL A 95 -1.19 3.29 7.11
C VAL A 95 -1.55 4.73 7.49
N PRO A 96 -2.59 4.97 8.30
CA PRO A 96 -2.93 6.28 8.83
C PRO A 96 -1.82 6.82 9.74
N VAL A 97 -1.57 8.12 9.68
CA VAL A 97 -0.49 8.80 10.44
C VAL A 97 -1.08 9.94 11.27
N ASP A 98 -0.57 10.14 12.48
CA ASP A 98 -0.96 11.23 13.37
C ASP A 98 -0.13 12.51 13.20
N SER A 99 -0.55 13.58 13.89
CA SER A 99 0.13 14.89 13.84
C SER A 99 1.57 14.86 14.36
N ASP A 100 1.95 13.83 15.12
CA ASP A 100 3.31 13.64 15.61
C ASP A 100 4.15 12.77 14.65
N GLY A 101 3.58 12.39 13.50
CA GLY A 101 4.23 11.59 12.47
C GLY A 101 4.26 10.09 12.78
N LYS A 102 3.48 9.62 13.76
CA LYS A 102 3.41 8.22 14.17
C LYS A 102 2.29 7.49 13.45
N ASP A 103 2.56 6.24 13.14
CA ASP A 103 1.60 5.34 12.51
C ASP A 103 0.52 4.94 13.52
N ILE A 104 -0.75 5.09 13.12
CA ILE A 104 -1.91 4.83 13.97
C ILE A 104 -2.32 3.35 13.82
N ILE A 105 -1.45 2.44 14.26
CA ILE A 105 -1.73 0.99 14.28
C ILE A 105 -1.88 0.56 15.73
N ARG A 106 -3.09 0.72 16.28
CA ARG A 106 -3.32 0.58 17.74
C ARG A 106 -3.19 -0.87 18.20
N THR A 107 -3.65 -1.84 17.41
CA THR A 107 -3.58 -3.26 17.78
C THR A 107 -2.17 -3.87 17.63
N ALA A 108 -1.36 -3.38 16.69
CA ALA A 108 0.01 -3.90 16.51
C ALA A 108 0.98 -3.45 17.62
N GLN A 109 0.80 -2.23 18.15
CA GLN A 109 1.64 -1.69 19.22
C GLN A 109 1.31 -2.25 20.61
N LEU A 110 0.08 -2.74 20.83
CA LEU A 110 -0.39 -3.26 22.12
C LEU A 110 -0.16 -4.75 22.33
N GLY A 111 0.47 -5.45 21.38
CA GLY A 111 0.78 -6.88 21.53
C GLY A 111 -0.48 -7.73 21.69
N GLY A 112 -1.28 -7.84 20.62
CA GLY A 112 -2.21 -8.95 20.40
C GLY A 112 -3.05 -9.39 21.60
N LEU A 113 -3.89 -8.50 22.14
CA LEU A 113 -5.00 -8.93 22.99
C LEU A 113 -6.00 -9.68 22.10
N LYS A 114 -5.99 -11.01 22.24
CA LYS A 114 -6.71 -12.02 21.43
C LYS A 114 -8.23 -11.81 21.32
N ASP A 115 -8.80 -10.97 22.18
CA ASP A 115 -10.25 -10.82 22.37
C ASP A 115 -10.81 -9.45 21.94
N MET A 116 -10.01 -8.55 21.35
CA MET A 116 -10.57 -7.36 20.71
C MET A 116 -10.99 -7.69 19.27
N PRO A 117 -12.22 -7.33 18.85
CA PRO A 117 -12.61 -7.47 17.45
C PRO A 117 -11.62 -6.68 16.60
N SER A 118 -10.99 -7.35 15.63
CA SER A 118 -10.04 -6.73 14.71
C SER A 118 -10.78 -5.69 13.86
N GLN A 119 -10.71 -4.43 14.25
CA GLN A 119 -11.09 -3.33 13.38
C GLN A 119 -9.98 -3.13 12.34
N GLY A 120 -10.34 -2.78 11.10
CA GLY A 120 -9.34 -2.55 10.04
C GLY A 120 -8.53 -1.29 10.33
N GLU A 121 -7.23 -1.43 10.63
CA GLU A 121 -6.34 -0.30 10.98
C GLU A 121 -5.40 0.12 9.84
N ALA A 122 -5.39 -0.62 8.75
CA ALA A 122 -4.59 -0.34 7.56
C ALA A 122 -5.34 -0.86 6.32
N MET A 123 -4.98 -0.35 5.15
CA MET A 123 -5.59 -0.73 3.88
C MET A 123 -4.55 -1.36 2.93
N THR A 124 -4.89 -2.52 2.38
CA THR A 124 -4.14 -3.28 1.37
C THR A 124 -5.10 -4.21 0.64
N GLY A 125 -4.69 -4.84 -0.47
CA GLY A 125 -5.48 -5.85 -1.16
C GLY A 125 -6.39 -5.31 -2.27
N GLY A 126 -6.02 -4.19 -2.85
CA GLY A 126 -6.69 -3.62 -4.02
C GLY A 126 -6.49 -4.46 -5.30
N PRO A 127 -7.31 -4.26 -6.34
CA PRO A 127 -7.04 -4.76 -7.68
C PRO A 127 -5.63 -4.36 -8.15
N LEU A 128 -4.88 -5.31 -8.69
CA LEU A 128 -3.52 -5.10 -9.15
C LEU A 128 -3.49 -4.83 -10.66
N CYS A 129 -2.73 -3.81 -11.04
CA CYS A 129 -2.30 -3.63 -12.42
C CYS A 129 -1.01 -4.43 -12.64
N PRO A 130 -0.87 -5.24 -13.72
CA PRO A 130 -1.61 -5.17 -14.99
C PRO A 130 -2.86 -6.07 -15.11
N ARG A 131 -3.17 -6.93 -14.13
CA ARG A 131 -4.23 -7.95 -14.23
C ARG A 131 -5.64 -7.39 -14.43
N GLN A 132 -5.96 -6.27 -13.78
CA GLN A 132 -7.30 -5.66 -13.77
C GLN A 132 -7.22 -4.14 -13.99
N CYS A 133 -6.33 -3.75 -14.91
CA CYS A 133 -6.30 -2.43 -15.54
C CYS A 133 -7.14 -2.49 -16.84
#